data_AF-A0A816QPY3-F1
#
_entry.id   AF-A0A816QPY3-F1
#
_cell.length_a   1.000
_cell.length_b   1.000
_cell.length_c   1.000
_cell.angle_alpha   90.00
_cell.angle_beta   90.00
_cell.angle_gamma   90.00
#
_symmetry.space_group_name_H-M   'P 1'
#
loop_
_entity.id
_entity.type
_entity.pdbx_description
1 polymer ?
#
loop_
_entity_poly.entity_id
_entity_poly.type
_entity_poly.pdbx_seq_one_letter_code
_entity_poly.pdbx_strand_id
1 'polypeptide(L)'
;MQEHSWAPRVSKTFAKQHYTCRTYDFPKHIVEQRQKTVLRQFQQTTNQLQHYTMELEQTGGLKKWKLPFDSAILSNAINECVKNAQQRLRKEFDYKKKMLSLNSSDHHFIRKFYDLKPNEEQIHLAKMIWKTTADELKTIEYIEILRKRIFLQRLPSRIDKIINQTIEPIELLLSNSTINKDQRASLISSCSKTITQYKFDLMSLNLNIMENIKRDHQQSLKDLQLKLIISNHDETSIEVIKAGQIAMRKRHHPCRLFFINCAAVTRRANSASQLRVL
;
A
#
# COMPACT_ATOMS: atom_id res chain seq x y z
N MET A 1 -15.25 21.05 -9.68
CA MET A 1 -14.77 19.70 -10.06
C MET A 1 -15.46 19.35 -11.36
N GLN A 2 -14.72 19.15 -12.47
CA GLN A 2 -15.36 18.77 -13.74
C GLN A 2 -16.02 17.38 -13.60
N GLU A 3 -17.33 17.32 -13.85
CA GLU A 3 -18.22 16.15 -13.69
C GLU A 3 -18.01 15.02 -14.72
N HIS A 4 -16.93 15.03 -15.51
CA HIS A 4 -16.82 14.18 -16.70
C HIS A 4 -15.72 13.11 -16.63
N SER A 5 -15.16 12.78 -15.47
CA SER A 5 -14.09 11.77 -15.36
C SER A 5 -14.59 10.31 -15.36
N TRP A 6 -15.67 10.00 -16.09
CA TRP A 6 -16.11 8.63 -16.28
C TRP A 6 -15.36 8.05 -17.49
N ALA A 7 -14.26 7.35 -17.23
CA ALA A 7 -13.57 6.60 -18.29
C ALA A 7 -14.43 5.39 -18.70
N PRO A 8 -14.51 5.05 -20.00
CA PRO A 8 -15.20 3.85 -20.48
C PRO A 8 -14.71 2.57 -19.77
N ARG A 9 -15.60 1.58 -19.61
CA ARG A 9 -15.24 0.30 -19.00
C ARG A 9 -14.21 -0.43 -19.84
N VAL A 10 -13.12 -0.83 -19.20
CA VAL A 10 -12.06 -1.63 -19.79
C VAL A 10 -12.20 -3.08 -19.34
N SER A 11 -12.00 -4.05 -20.22
CA SER A 11 -12.04 -5.47 -19.83
C SER A 11 -10.87 -5.81 -18.89
N LYS A 12 -11.04 -6.80 -18.01
CA LYS A 12 -9.95 -7.28 -17.13
C LYS A 12 -8.71 -7.71 -17.93
N THR A 13 -8.95 -8.34 -19.08
CA THR A 13 -7.90 -8.80 -19.99
C THR A 13 -7.12 -7.62 -20.55
N PHE A 14 -7.82 -6.59 -21.02
CA PHE A 14 -7.19 -5.37 -21.55
C PHE A 14 -6.39 -4.64 -20.45
N ALA A 15 -6.97 -4.46 -19.25
CA ALA A 15 -6.24 -3.83 -18.15
C ALA A 15 -4.96 -4.60 -17.77
N LYS A 16 -5.03 -5.95 -17.78
CA LYS A 16 -3.86 -6.81 -17.54
C LYS A 16 -2.82 -6.70 -18.65
N GLN A 17 -3.25 -6.64 -19.91
CA GLN A 17 -2.37 -6.48 -21.07
C GLN A 17 -1.62 -5.14 -21.06
N HIS A 18 -2.25 -4.10 -20.51
CA HIS A 18 -1.72 -2.73 -20.51
C HIS A 18 -1.17 -2.26 -19.17
N TYR A 19 -1.06 -3.14 -18.17
CA TYR A 19 -0.52 -2.83 -16.85
C TYR A 19 -1.19 -1.60 -16.18
N THR A 20 -2.49 -1.41 -16.44
CA THR A 20 -3.30 -0.36 -15.80
C THR A 20 -3.92 -0.85 -14.50
N CYS A 21 -4.25 0.07 -13.60
CA CYS A 21 -4.84 -0.30 -12.34
C CYS A 21 -6.26 -0.84 -12.54
N ARG A 22 -6.64 -1.81 -11.69
CA ARG A 22 -7.94 -2.49 -11.69
C ARG A 22 -9.09 -1.62 -11.19
N THR A 23 -8.84 -0.37 -10.84
CA THR A 23 -9.78 0.46 -10.08
C THR A 23 -10.94 1.03 -10.91
N TYR A 24 -11.14 0.55 -12.14
CA TYR A 24 -12.34 0.81 -12.92
C TYR A 24 -13.23 -0.43 -13.04
N ASP A 25 -14.54 -0.36 -12.89
CA ASP A 25 -15.42 0.48 -12.07
C ASP A 25 -16.78 -0.23 -12.12
N PHE A 26 -17.59 -0.05 -11.09
CA PHE A 26 -18.97 -0.48 -11.13
C PHE A 26 -19.73 0.39 -12.16
N PRO A 27 -20.71 -0.15 -12.91
CA PRO A 27 -21.52 0.66 -13.82
C PRO A 27 -22.08 1.92 -13.13
N LYS A 28 -22.22 3.02 -13.88
CA LYS A 28 -22.78 4.30 -13.38
C LYS A 28 -24.01 4.09 -12.50
N HIS A 29 -24.95 3.26 -12.97
CA HIS A 29 -26.16 2.94 -12.22
C HIS A 29 -25.90 2.26 -10.86
N ILE A 30 -24.86 1.42 -10.73
CA ILE A 30 -24.48 0.80 -9.44
C ILE A 30 -23.88 1.84 -8.51
N VAL A 31 -23.05 2.75 -9.02
CA VAL A 31 -22.46 3.82 -8.20
C VAL A 31 -23.57 4.76 -7.71
N GLU A 32 -24.49 5.16 -8.58
CA GLU A 32 -25.65 5.98 -8.24
C GLU A 32 -26.57 5.26 -7.24
N GLN A 33 -26.82 3.96 -7.42
CA GLN A 33 -27.59 3.16 -6.47
C GLN A 33 -26.92 3.13 -5.10
N ARG A 34 -25.60 2.94 -5.04
CA ARG A 34 -24.84 2.98 -3.78
C ARG A 34 -24.89 4.34 -3.13
N GLN A 35 -24.75 5.42 -3.90
CA GLN A 35 -24.88 6.79 -3.39
C GLN A 35 -26.25 7.02 -2.77
N LYS A 36 -27.33 6.60 -3.44
CA LYS A 36 -28.70 6.67 -2.92
C LYS A 36 -28.86 5.87 -1.62
N THR A 37 -28.30 4.65 -1.57
CA THR A 37 -28.33 3.81 -0.35
C THR A 37 -27.59 4.47 0.81
N VAL A 38 -26.38 4.99 0.57
CA VAL A 38 -25.60 5.68 1.61
C VAL A 38 -26.33 6.91 2.12
N LEU A 39 -26.93 7.70 1.23
CA LEU A 39 -27.67 8.90 1.59
C LEU A 39 -28.90 8.57 2.44
N ARG A 40 -29.63 7.50 2.08
CA ARG A 40 -30.76 6.99 2.86
C ARG A 40 -30.33 6.50 4.25
N GLN A 41 -29.25 5.72 4.33
CA GLN A 41 -28.71 5.25 5.60
C GLN A 41 -28.28 6.42 6.50
N PHE A 42 -27.63 7.43 5.92
CA PHE A 42 -27.26 8.64 6.65
C PHE A 42 -28.48 9.35 7.24
N GLN A 43 -29.52 9.59 6.43
CA GLN A 43 -30.77 10.19 6.90
C GLN A 43 -31.45 9.36 7.99
N GLN A 44 -31.51 8.04 7.83
CA GLN A 44 -32.08 7.14 8.85
C GLN A 44 -31.34 7.25 10.18
N THR A 45 -30.02 7.21 10.16
CA THR A 45 -29.20 7.34 11.38
C THR A 45 -29.36 8.72 12.02
N THR A 46 -29.41 9.80 11.23
CA THR A 46 -29.65 11.15 11.75
C THR A 46 -31.01 11.24 12.44
N ASN A 47 -32.06 10.70 11.82
CA ASN A 47 -33.40 10.71 12.40
C ASN A 47 -33.48 9.88 13.69
N GLN A 48 -32.82 8.72 13.72
CA GLN A 48 -32.72 7.89 14.94
C GLN A 48 -31.98 8.63 16.07
N LEU A 49 -30.87 9.30 15.76
CA LEU A 49 -30.14 10.09 16.75
C LEU A 49 -31.00 11.23 17.29
N GLN A 50 -31.73 11.95 16.43
CA GLN A 50 -32.65 12.99 16.85
C GLN A 50 -33.76 12.45 17.75
N HIS A 51 -34.34 11.29 17.41
CA HIS A 51 -35.34 10.63 18.23
C HIS A 51 -34.81 10.30 19.63
N TYR A 52 -33.63 9.67 19.74
CA TYR A 52 -33.03 9.35 21.04
C TYR A 52 -32.70 10.60 21.86
N THR A 53 -32.25 11.68 21.22
CA THR A 53 -32.04 12.97 21.91
C THR A 53 -33.35 13.49 22.49
N MET A 54 -34.44 13.47 21.72
CA MET A 54 -35.76 13.90 22.19
C MET A 54 -36.29 13.01 23.33
N GLU A 55 -36.15 11.69 23.26
CA GLU A 55 -36.55 10.78 24.33
C GLU A 55 -35.77 11.01 25.63
N LEU A 56 -34.46 11.28 25.53
CA LEU A 56 -33.61 11.61 26.67
C LEU A 56 -34.00 12.95 27.32
N GLU A 57 -34.40 13.94 26.51
CA GLU A 57 -34.92 15.21 26.99
C GLU A 57 -36.29 15.06 27.68
N GLN A 58 -37.19 14.25 27.12
CA GLN A 58 -38.55 14.05 27.62
C GLN A 58 -38.63 13.20 28.90
N THR A 59 -37.80 12.16 29.02
CA THR A 59 -37.79 11.28 30.21
C THR A 59 -37.22 11.95 31.47
N GLY A 60 -36.84 13.23 31.41
CA GLY A 60 -36.23 13.96 32.52
C GLY A 60 -34.85 13.42 32.94
N GLY A 61 -34.31 12.48 32.16
CA GLY A 61 -33.06 11.76 32.41
C GLY A 61 -31.87 12.71 32.50
N LEU A 62 -31.85 13.80 31.74
CA LEU A 62 -30.80 14.83 31.78
C LEU A 62 -30.61 15.49 33.16
N LYS A 63 -31.64 15.53 34.02
CA LYS A 63 -31.52 16.06 35.39
C LYS A 63 -31.01 15.03 36.41
N LYS A 64 -31.15 13.71 36.12
CA LYS A 64 -30.71 12.60 37.00
C LYS A 64 -29.44 11.89 36.52
N TRP A 65 -29.08 12.00 35.25
CA TRP A 65 -27.84 11.51 34.66
C TRP A 65 -26.68 12.47 34.99
N LYS A 66 -26.26 12.49 36.27
CA LYS A 66 -24.88 12.83 36.59
C LYS A 66 -24.06 11.56 36.38
N LEU A 67 -23.47 11.40 35.19
CA LEU A 67 -22.38 10.45 35.06
C LEU A 67 -21.28 10.88 36.07
N PRO A 68 -20.64 9.95 36.79
CA PRO A 68 -19.50 10.26 37.66
C PRO A 68 -18.24 10.67 36.87
N PHE A 69 -18.38 10.84 35.55
CA PHE A 69 -17.34 11.21 34.62
C PHE A 69 -17.51 12.67 34.24
N ASP A 70 -16.40 13.39 34.20
CA ASP A 70 -16.37 14.75 33.67
C ASP A 70 -16.88 14.75 32.22
N SER A 71 -17.97 15.48 31.99
CA SER A 71 -18.61 15.63 30.68
C SER A 71 -17.63 16.16 29.63
N ALA A 72 -16.65 16.98 30.03
CA ALA A 72 -15.62 17.47 29.13
C ALA A 72 -14.70 16.34 28.67
N ILE A 73 -14.33 15.42 29.57
CA ILE A 73 -13.46 14.27 29.26
C ILE A 73 -14.16 13.32 28.30
N LEU A 74 -15.43 12.98 28.54
CA LEU A 74 -16.19 12.07 27.67
C LEU A 74 -16.43 12.69 26.28
N SER A 75 -16.83 13.96 26.22
CA SER A 75 -17.01 14.69 24.96
C SER A 75 -15.71 14.75 24.17
N ASN A 76 -14.59 15.03 24.83
CA ASN A 76 -13.28 15.05 24.19
C ASN A 76 -12.86 13.65 23.70
N ALA A 77 -13.10 12.59 24.48
CA ALA A 77 -12.81 11.22 24.08
C ALA A 77 -13.64 10.78 22.86
N ILE A 78 -14.94 11.11 22.82
CA ILE A 78 -15.81 10.85 21.66
C ILE A 78 -15.30 11.63 20.44
N ASN A 79 -14.99 12.91 20.61
CA ASN A 79 -14.45 13.74 19.53
C ASN A 79 -13.13 13.19 19.00
N GLU A 80 -12.23 12.74 19.87
CA GLU A 80 -10.97 12.12 19.45
C GLU A 80 -11.19 10.76 18.77
N CYS A 81 -12.10 9.91 19.26
CA CYS A 81 -12.48 8.66 18.58
C CYS A 81 -13.05 8.93 17.19
N VAL A 82 -13.97 9.89 17.06
CA VAL A 82 -14.58 10.29 15.79
C VAL A 82 -13.54 10.90 14.85
N LYS A 83 -12.71 11.83 15.33
CA LYS A 83 -11.61 12.42 14.54
C LYS A 83 -10.65 11.35 14.05
N ASN A 84 -10.24 10.42 14.89
CA ASN A 84 -9.31 9.35 14.52
C ASN A 84 -9.93 8.38 13.50
N ALA A 85 -11.19 7.97 13.70
CA ALA A 85 -11.91 7.13 12.75
C ALA A 85 -12.11 7.84 11.39
N GLN A 86 -12.53 9.11 11.43
CA GLN A 86 -12.69 9.95 10.24
C GLN A 86 -11.35 10.22 9.55
N GLN A 87 -10.24 10.38 10.28
CA GLN A 87 -8.93 10.60 9.69
C GLN A 87 -8.50 9.41 8.84
N ARG A 88 -8.72 8.18 9.31
CA ARG A 88 -8.46 6.97 8.53
C ARG A 88 -9.32 6.94 7.26
N LEU A 89 -10.62 7.19 7.39
CA LEU A 89 -11.55 7.19 6.26
C LEU A 89 -11.20 8.29 5.23
N ARG A 90 -10.84 9.49 5.68
CA ARG A 90 -10.37 10.59 4.81
C ARG A 90 -9.11 10.19 4.06
N LYS A 91 -8.10 9.63 4.76
CA LYS A 91 -6.87 9.13 4.11
C LYS A 91 -7.15 8.05 3.07
N GLU A 92 -8.06 7.13 3.37
CA GLU A 92 -8.47 6.07 2.42
C GLU A 92 -9.25 6.64 1.22
N PHE A 93 -10.14 7.60 1.46
CA PHE A 93 -10.88 8.30 0.42
C PHE A 93 -9.94 9.09 -0.50
N ASP A 94 -9.02 9.87 0.06
CA ASP A 94 -8.02 10.62 -0.69
C ASP A 94 -7.11 9.70 -1.51
N TYR A 95 -6.71 8.57 -0.93
CA TYR A 95 -5.98 7.53 -1.65
C TYR A 95 -6.78 6.99 -2.83
N LYS A 96 -8.04 6.58 -2.62
CA LYS A 96 -8.92 6.06 -3.69
C LYS A 96 -9.16 7.10 -4.78
N LYS A 97 -9.44 8.35 -4.40
CA LYS A 97 -9.61 9.48 -5.32
C LYS A 97 -8.37 9.69 -6.18
N LYS A 98 -7.18 9.65 -5.56
CA LYS A 98 -5.90 9.76 -6.27
C LYS A 98 -5.68 8.58 -7.23
N MET A 99 -5.99 7.36 -6.80
CA MET A 99 -5.92 6.17 -7.67
C MET A 99 -6.85 6.28 -8.88
N LEU A 100 -8.08 6.77 -8.71
CA LEU A 100 -9.02 6.98 -9.80
C LEU A 100 -8.50 7.99 -10.84
N SER A 101 -7.92 9.12 -10.38
CA SER A 101 -7.31 10.12 -11.27
C SER A 101 -6.09 9.60 -12.03
N LEU A 102 -5.31 8.72 -11.40
CA LEU A 102 -4.17 8.09 -12.07
C LEU A 102 -4.63 7.12 -13.16
N ASN A 103 -5.68 6.34 -12.89
CA ASN A 103 -6.23 5.43 -13.89
C ASN A 103 -6.83 6.16 -15.09
N SER A 104 -7.45 7.33 -14.88
CA SER A 104 -8.08 8.08 -15.99
C SER A 104 -7.02 8.57 -16.94
N SER A 105 -5.87 8.95 -16.37
CA SER A 105 -4.69 9.33 -17.13
C SER A 105 -4.17 8.13 -17.94
N ASP A 106 -4.05 6.95 -17.34
CA ASP A 106 -3.60 5.74 -18.07
C ASP A 106 -4.52 5.39 -19.24
N HIS A 107 -5.82 5.41 -19.00
CA HIS A 107 -6.81 5.12 -20.03
C HIS A 107 -6.73 6.14 -21.16
N HIS A 108 -6.56 7.42 -20.84
CA HIS A 108 -6.36 8.47 -21.82
C HIS A 108 -5.13 8.20 -22.69
N PHE A 109 -3.99 7.84 -22.10
CA PHE A 109 -2.77 7.56 -22.87
C PHE A 109 -2.88 6.31 -23.74
N ILE A 110 -3.49 5.24 -23.25
CA ILE A 110 -3.69 4.02 -24.04
C ILE A 110 -4.65 4.28 -25.20
N ARG A 111 -5.75 4.99 -24.93
CA ARG A 111 -6.69 5.37 -25.98
C ARG A 111 -6.00 6.23 -27.03
N LYS A 112 -5.29 7.28 -26.61
CA LYS A 112 -4.53 8.16 -27.51
C LYS A 112 -3.52 7.35 -28.34
N PHE A 113 -2.86 6.35 -27.75
CA PHE A 113 -1.93 5.47 -28.48
C PHE A 113 -2.65 4.66 -29.57
N TYR A 114 -3.78 4.03 -29.25
CA TYR A 114 -4.51 3.22 -30.22
C TYR A 114 -5.24 4.04 -31.28
N ASP A 115 -5.65 5.28 -30.95
CA ASP A 115 -6.26 6.21 -31.91
C ASP A 115 -5.27 6.62 -33.02
N LEU A 116 -3.95 6.52 -32.78
CA LEU A 116 -2.90 6.71 -33.79
C LEU A 116 -2.76 5.52 -34.76
N LYS A 117 -3.53 4.44 -34.57
CA LYS A 117 -3.47 3.20 -35.37
C LYS A 117 -2.03 2.65 -35.48
N PRO A 118 -1.39 2.32 -34.34
CA PRO A 118 -0.03 1.83 -34.33
C PRO A 118 0.07 0.48 -35.04
N ASN A 119 1.21 0.24 -35.70
CA ASN A 119 1.51 -1.05 -36.31
C ASN A 119 1.85 -2.11 -35.25
N GLU A 120 1.99 -3.37 -35.67
CA GLU A 120 2.22 -4.49 -34.74
C GLU A 120 3.53 -4.37 -33.96
N GLU A 121 4.60 -3.89 -34.61
CA GLU A 121 5.89 -3.66 -33.97
C GLU A 121 5.81 -2.58 -32.88
N GLN A 122 5.11 -1.47 -33.16
CA GLN A 122 4.86 -0.39 -32.21
C GLN A 122 4.05 -0.88 -31.01
N ILE A 123 3.02 -1.69 -31.25
CA ILE A 123 2.23 -2.31 -30.18
C ILE A 123 3.11 -3.24 -29.33
N HIS A 124 3.97 -4.04 -29.96
CA HIS A 124 4.88 -4.94 -29.26
C HIS A 124 5.89 -4.17 -28.40
N LEU A 125 6.57 -3.17 -28.96
CA LEU A 125 7.52 -2.32 -28.24
C LEU A 125 6.86 -1.55 -27.09
N ALA A 126 5.69 -0.96 -27.30
CA ALA A 126 4.95 -0.26 -26.26
C ALA A 126 4.60 -1.18 -25.09
N LYS A 127 4.12 -2.39 -25.37
CA LYS A 127 3.82 -3.41 -24.34
C LYS A 127 5.08 -3.80 -23.56
N MET A 128 6.21 -4.00 -24.23
CA MET A 128 7.47 -4.31 -23.58
C MET A 128 7.94 -3.16 -22.67
N ILE A 129 7.85 -1.92 -23.14
CA ILE A 129 8.20 -0.73 -22.34
C ILE A 129 7.31 -0.63 -21.10
N TRP A 130 5.99 -0.78 -21.26
CA TRP A 130 5.05 -0.70 -20.13
C TRP A 130 5.25 -1.82 -19.13
N LYS A 131 5.50 -3.06 -19.60
CA LYS A 131 5.82 -4.20 -18.75
C LYS A 131 7.09 -3.96 -17.94
N THR A 132 8.19 -3.66 -18.61
CA THR A 132 9.49 -3.46 -17.95
C THR A 132 9.43 -2.27 -16.99
N THR A 133 8.67 -1.22 -17.32
CA THR A 133 8.43 -0.09 -16.40
C THR A 133 7.64 -0.54 -15.16
N ALA A 134 6.59 -1.34 -15.31
CA ALA A 134 5.83 -1.86 -14.18
C ALA A 134 6.69 -2.76 -13.28
N ASP A 135 7.55 -3.58 -13.86
CA ASP A 135 8.44 -4.48 -13.11
C ASP A 135 9.60 -3.71 -12.44
N GLU A 136 10.17 -2.69 -13.09
CA GLU A 136 11.10 -1.73 -12.46
C GLU A 136 10.47 -1.11 -11.20
N LEU A 137 9.24 -0.61 -11.30
CA LEU A 137 8.56 0.07 -10.21
C LEU A 137 8.22 -0.87 -9.03
N LYS A 138 7.86 -2.14 -9.31
CA LYS A 138 7.69 -3.17 -8.26
C LYS A 138 9.02 -3.47 -7.56
N THR A 139 10.11 -3.59 -8.30
CA THR A 139 11.44 -3.83 -7.73
C THR A 139 11.86 -2.68 -6.83
N ILE A 140 11.64 -1.43 -7.25
CA ILE A 140 11.90 -0.23 -6.43
C ILE A 140 11.08 -0.26 -5.13
N GLU A 141 9.79 -0.58 -5.21
CA GLU A 141 8.93 -0.70 -4.02
C GLU A 141 9.46 -1.78 -3.06
N TYR A 142 9.85 -2.93 -3.59
CA TYR A 142 10.37 -4.03 -2.77
C TYR A 142 11.71 -3.69 -2.11
N ILE A 143 12.63 -3.02 -2.81
CA ILE A 143 13.90 -2.51 -2.26
C ILE A 143 13.62 -1.61 -1.04
N GLU A 144 12.64 -0.73 -1.14
CA GLU A 144 12.31 0.22 -0.07
C GLU A 144 11.68 -0.47 1.14
N ILE A 145 10.83 -1.48 0.89
CA ILE A 145 10.31 -2.35 1.95
C ILE A 145 11.46 -3.08 2.64
N LEU A 146 12.42 -3.62 1.89
CA LEU A 146 13.60 -4.29 2.45
C LEU A 146 14.48 -3.34 3.27
N ARG A 147 14.80 -2.15 2.75
CA ARG A 147 15.56 -1.12 3.48
C ARG A 147 14.90 -0.75 4.80
N LYS A 148 13.58 -0.54 4.79
CA LYS A 148 12.82 -0.25 6.01
C LYS A 148 12.81 -1.42 6.99
N ARG A 149 12.76 -2.66 6.48
CA ARG A 149 12.83 -3.89 7.27
C ARG A 149 14.21 -4.08 7.92
N ILE A 150 15.28 -3.84 7.18
CA ILE A 150 16.67 -3.83 7.70
C ILE A 150 16.79 -2.79 8.81
N PHE A 151 16.33 -1.56 8.58
CA PHE A 151 16.31 -0.51 9.60
C PHE A 151 15.52 -0.90 10.85
N LEU A 152 14.43 -1.66 10.66
CA LEU A 152 13.59 -2.19 11.74
C LEU A 152 14.11 -3.49 12.36
N GLN A 153 15.22 -4.06 11.85
CA GLN A 153 15.73 -5.38 12.23
C GLN A 153 14.66 -6.49 12.11
N ARG A 154 13.76 -6.38 11.12
CA ARG A 154 12.68 -7.34 10.88
C ARG A 154 12.91 -8.11 9.59
N LEU A 155 13.00 -9.43 9.70
CA LEU A 155 13.07 -10.28 8.53
C LEU A 155 11.73 -10.39 7.79
N PRO A 156 11.76 -10.72 6.48
CA PRO A 156 10.59 -11.25 5.79
C PRO A 156 10.04 -12.48 6.52
N SER A 157 8.72 -12.56 6.70
CA SER A 157 8.06 -13.59 7.52
C SER A 157 8.44 -15.02 7.15
N ARG A 158 8.59 -15.32 5.84
CA ARG A 158 9.02 -16.64 5.36
C ARG A 158 10.44 -16.99 5.82
N ILE A 159 11.35 -16.01 5.75
CA ILE A 159 12.76 -16.20 6.14
C ILE A 159 12.86 -16.34 7.65
N ASP A 160 12.16 -15.48 8.40
CA ASP A 160 12.14 -15.54 9.87
C ASP A 160 11.59 -16.89 10.34
N LYS A 161 10.52 -17.38 9.71
CA LYS A 161 9.96 -18.71 10.01
C LYS A 161 10.98 -19.83 9.79
N ILE A 162 11.69 -19.83 8.66
CA ILE A 162 12.70 -20.85 8.37
C ILE A 162 13.82 -20.80 9.43
N ILE A 163 14.30 -19.61 9.76
CA ILE A 163 15.38 -19.44 10.74
C ILE A 163 14.92 -19.90 12.12
N ASN A 164 13.73 -19.51 12.57
CA ASN A 164 13.22 -19.91 13.88
C ASN A 164 12.97 -21.44 13.96
N GLN A 165 12.50 -22.08 12.88
CA GLN A 165 12.37 -23.53 12.80
C GLN A 165 13.72 -24.26 12.94
N THR A 166 14.80 -23.68 12.43
CA THR A 166 16.16 -24.24 12.58
C THR A 166 16.73 -24.00 13.97
N ILE A 167 16.26 -22.97 14.67
CA ILE A 167 16.73 -22.58 16.02
C ILE A 167 16.06 -23.40 17.12
N GLU A 168 14.77 -23.75 16.98
CA GLU A 168 14.00 -24.51 17.97
C GLU A 168 14.72 -25.77 18.50
N PRO A 169 15.32 -26.64 17.66
CA PRO A 169 16.06 -27.80 18.15
C PRO A 169 17.32 -27.44 18.94
N ILE A 170 17.97 -26.34 18.57
CA ILE A 170 19.19 -25.84 19.22
C ILE A 170 18.84 -25.27 20.60
N GLU A 171 17.74 -24.52 20.71
CA GLU A 171 17.24 -24.01 22.00
C GLU A 171 16.84 -25.14 22.95
N LEU A 172 16.19 -26.19 22.44
CA LEU A 172 15.85 -27.39 23.20
C LEU A 172 17.10 -28.08 23.76
N LEU A 173 18.13 -28.21 22.92
CA LEU A 173 19.40 -28.86 23.29
C LEU A 173 20.18 -28.04 24.32
N LEU A 174 20.18 -26.70 24.18
CA LEU A 174 20.80 -25.77 25.12
C LEU A 174 20.02 -25.63 26.45
N SER A 175 18.76 -26.05 26.48
CA SER A 175 17.94 -26.08 27.70
C SER A 175 18.27 -27.27 28.62
N ASN A 176 18.99 -28.28 28.12
CA ASN A 176 19.34 -29.49 28.87
C ASN A 176 20.24 -29.19 30.08
N SER A 177 19.92 -29.74 31.26
CA SER A 177 20.62 -29.49 32.53
C SER A 177 22.05 -30.05 32.60
N THR A 178 22.44 -30.91 31.65
CA THR A 178 23.76 -31.55 31.61
C THR A 178 24.91 -30.61 31.24
N ILE A 179 24.63 -29.49 30.56
CA ILE A 179 25.62 -28.49 30.19
C ILE A 179 25.84 -27.52 31.35
N ASN A 180 27.10 -27.29 31.74
CA ASN A 180 27.50 -26.30 32.74
C ASN A 180 26.89 -24.91 32.41
N LYS A 181 26.45 -24.16 33.43
CA LYS A 181 25.78 -22.86 33.28
C LYS A 181 26.58 -21.84 32.47
N ASP A 182 27.88 -21.74 32.68
CA ASP A 182 28.73 -20.75 32.00
C ASP A 182 28.97 -21.13 30.54
N GLN A 183 29.18 -22.43 30.28
CA GLN A 183 29.28 -22.97 28.93
C GLN A 183 27.98 -22.77 28.16
N ARG A 184 26.83 -23.00 28.80
CA ARG A 184 25.50 -22.76 28.23
C ARG A 184 25.29 -21.28 27.90
N ALA A 185 25.62 -20.37 28.80
CA ALA A 185 25.50 -18.93 28.57
C ALA A 185 26.38 -18.48 27.39
N SER A 186 27.61 -18.98 27.30
CA SER A 186 28.52 -18.72 26.19
C SER A 186 27.97 -19.24 24.85
N LEU A 187 27.44 -20.47 24.83
CA LEU A 187 26.84 -21.07 23.63
C LEU A 187 25.59 -20.33 23.16
N ILE A 188 24.68 -19.96 24.08
CA ILE A 188 23.50 -19.17 23.75
C ILE A 188 23.91 -17.80 23.16
N SER A 189 24.89 -17.14 23.77
CA SER A 189 25.41 -15.85 23.29
C SER A 189 26.03 -15.98 21.89
N SER A 190 26.86 -16.99 21.68
CA SER A 190 27.48 -17.27 20.38
C SER A 190 26.42 -17.58 19.31
N CYS A 191 25.46 -18.46 19.62
CA CYS A 191 24.37 -18.81 18.72
C CYS A 191 23.53 -17.58 18.35
N SER A 192 23.14 -16.77 19.33
CA SER A 192 22.40 -15.53 19.10
C SER A 192 23.16 -14.53 18.21
N LYS A 193 24.47 -14.37 18.41
CA LYS A 193 25.33 -13.55 17.56
C LYS A 193 25.38 -14.09 16.12
N THR A 194 25.61 -15.39 15.94
CA THR A 194 25.66 -16.01 14.61
C THR A 194 24.32 -15.92 13.88
N ILE A 195 23.21 -16.15 14.58
CA ILE A 195 21.86 -15.97 14.03
C ILE A 195 21.69 -14.53 13.58
N THR A 196 21.98 -13.56 14.44
CA THR A 196 21.83 -12.14 14.12
C THR A 196 22.67 -11.73 12.91
N GLN A 197 23.93 -12.18 12.85
CA GLN A 197 24.82 -11.95 11.72
C GLN A 197 24.26 -12.55 10.43
N TYR A 198 23.83 -13.82 10.47
CA TYR A 198 23.21 -14.49 9.33
C TYR A 198 21.94 -13.77 8.84
N LYS A 199 21.07 -13.33 9.77
CA LYS A 199 19.87 -12.53 9.44
C LYS A 199 20.27 -11.24 8.72
N PHE A 200 21.31 -10.55 9.17
CA PHE A 200 21.81 -9.33 8.55
C PHE A 200 22.39 -9.57 7.15
N ASP A 201 23.28 -10.56 7.00
CA ASP A 201 23.92 -10.90 5.73
C ASP A 201 22.89 -11.32 4.68
N LEU A 202 21.89 -12.10 5.07
CA LEU A 202 20.82 -12.52 4.18
C LEU A 202 19.96 -11.33 3.71
N MET A 203 19.68 -10.35 4.57
CA MET A 203 18.97 -9.14 4.15
C MET A 203 19.81 -8.28 3.20
N SER A 204 21.10 -8.14 3.48
CA SER A 204 22.06 -7.40 2.65
C SER A 204 22.21 -8.03 1.26
N LEU A 205 22.33 -9.37 1.20
CA LEU A 205 22.36 -10.11 -0.06
C LEU A 205 21.08 -9.91 -0.87
N ASN A 206 19.90 -10.03 -0.23
CA ASN A 206 18.62 -9.79 -0.90
C ASN A 206 18.50 -8.35 -1.44
N LEU A 207 18.98 -7.36 -0.68
CA LEU A 207 19.00 -5.97 -1.13
C LEU A 207 19.87 -5.82 -2.37
N ASN A 208 21.09 -6.37 -2.36
CA ASN A 208 22.02 -6.33 -3.49
C ASN A 208 21.44 -7.00 -4.75
N ILE A 209 20.84 -8.20 -4.61
CA ILE A 209 20.19 -8.90 -5.72
C ILE A 209 19.10 -8.03 -6.34
N MET A 210 18.25 -7.41 -5.51
CA MET A 210 17.17 -6.57 -6.00
C MET A 210 17.68 -5.27 -6.64
N GLU A 211 18.76 -4.69 -6.12
CA GLU A 211 19.41 -3.54 -6.73
C GLU A 211 20.04 -3.86 -8.09
N ASN A 212 20.56 -5.08 -8.29
CA ASN A 212 21.02 -5.57 -9.59
C ASN A 212 19.85 -5.70 -10.57
N ILE A 213 18.77 -6.39 -10.18
CA ILE A 213 17.55 -6.52 -11.00
C ILE A 213 17.00 -5.15 -11.41
N LYS A 214 17.03 -4.17 -10.50
CA LYS A 214 16.63 -2.78 -10.82
C LYS A 214 17.50 -2.20 -11.94
N ARG A 215 18.82 -2.37 -11.87
CA ARG A 215 19.76 -1.89 -12.90
C ARG A 215 19.49 -2.58 -14.24
N ASP A 216 19.22 -3.88 -14.23
CA ASP A 216 18.92 -4.65 -15.44
C ASP A 216 17.62 -4.16 -16.12
N HIS A 217 16.57 -3.90 -15.33
CA HIS A 217 15.34 -3.28 -15.84
C HIS A 217 15.59 -1.89 -16.42
N GLN A 218 16.42 -1.07 -15.77
CA GLN A 218 16.78 0.27 -16.25
C GLN A 218 17.54 0.22 -17.57
N GLN A 219 18.47 -0.72 -17.71
CA GLN A 219 19.20 -0.92 -18.96
C GLN A 219 18.25 -1.41 -20.06
N SER A 220 17.43 -2.41 -19.77
CA SER A 220 16.42 -2.92 -20.71
C SER A 220 15.47 -1.82 -21.20
N LEU A 221 15.08 -0.89 -20.33
CA LEU A 221 14.25 0.26 -20.72
C LEU A 221 14.99 1.22 -21.65
N LYS A 222 16.27 1.51 -21.41
CA LYS A 222 17.07 2.33 -22.32
C LYS A 222 17.18 1.68 -23.70
N ASP A 223 17.42 0.38 -23.74
CA ASP A 223 17.55 -0.37 -25.00
C ASP A 223 16.23 -0.39 -25.78
N LEU A 224 15.10 -0.60 -25.08
CA LEU A 224 13.76 -0.57 -25.70
C LEU A 224 13.40 0.84 -26.21
N GLN A 225 13.75 1.88 -25.47
CA GLN A 225 13.54 3.27 -25.90
C GLN A 225 14.40 3.62 -27.11
N LEU A 226 15.65 3.15 -27.15
CA LEU A 226 16.52 3.32 -28.30
C LEU A 226 15.96 2.61 -29.54
N LYS A 227 15.50 1.36 -29.39
CA LYS A 227 14.83 0.62 -30.46
C LYS A 227 13.62 1.37 -31.00
N LEU A 228 12.79 1.91 -30.12
CA LEU A 228 11.60 2.69 -30.48
C LEU A 228 11.94 3.96 -31.29
N ILE A 229 13.09 4.59 -31.03
CA ILE A 229 13.56 5.77 -31.76
C ILE A 229 14.13 5.36 -33.13
N ILE A 230 14.92 4.29 -33.17
CA ILE A 230 15.60 3.82 -34.39
C ILE A 230 14.60 3.28 -35.43
N SER A 231 13.49 2.69 -34.99
CA SER A 231 12.51 2.06 -35.88
C SER A 231 11.67 3.04 -36.74
N ASN A 232 12.13 4.29 -36.93
CA ASN A 232 11.56 5.31 -37.82
C ASN A 232 10.04 5.50 -37.65
N HIS A 233 9.59 5.47 -36.40
CA HIS A 233 8.18 5.60 -36.07
C HIS A 233 7.72 7.07 -36.07
N ASP A 234 6.42 7.28 -36.30
CA ASP A 234 5.74 8.55 -36.09
C ASP A 234 6.09 9.11 -34.70
N GLU A 235 6.66 10.32 -34.69
CA GLU A 235 7.14 11.03 -33.50
C GLU A 235 6.03 11.15 -32.45
N THR A 236 4.78 11.34 -32.90
CA THR A 236 3.58 11.41 -32.06
C THR A 236 3.38 10.13 -31.25
N SER A 237 3.59 8.96 -31.86
CA SER A 237 3.46 7.66 -31.19
C SER A 237 4.52 7.47 -30.12
N ILE A 238 5.76 7.90 -30.39
CA ILE A 238 6.87 7.86 -29.43
C ILE A 238 6.56 8.75 -28.21
N GLU A 239 6.05 9.95 -28.43
CA GLU A 239 5.66 10.87 -27.36
C GLU A 239 4.54 10.30 -26.48
N VAL A 240 3.53 9.67 -27.08
CA VAL A 240 2.43 9.06 -26.32
C VAL A 240 2.93 7.90 -25.45
N ILE A 241 3.83 7.05 -25.96
CA ILE A 241 4.43 5.96 -25.19
C ILE A 241 5.25 6.53 -24.02
N LYS A 242 6.09 7.55 -24.26
CA LYS A 242 6.88 8.23 -23.23
C LYS A 242 5.98 8.88 -22.16
N ALA A 243 4.92 9.57 -22.58
CA ALA A 243 3.98 10.21 -21.67
C ALA A 243 3.24 9.17 -20.80
N GLY A 244 2.82 8.04 -21.39
CA GLY A 244 2.26 6.91 -20.66
C GLY A 244 3.23 6.33 -19.63
N GLN A 245 4.50 6.17 -19.99
CA GLN A 245 5.55 5.71 -19.07
C GLN A 245 5.75 6.68 -17.89
N ILE A 246 5.79 7.99 -18.15
CA ILE A 246 5.89 9.02 -17.12
C ILE A 246 4.68 8.98 -16.18
N ALA A 247 3.47 8.81 -16.73
CA ALA A 247 2.25 8.68 -15.95
C ALA A 247 2.28 7.44 -15.04
N MET A 248 2.75 6.29 -15.54
CA MET A 248 2.97 5.08 -14.73
C MET A 248 3.93 5.34 -13.57
N ARG A 249 5.07 6.01 -13.82
CA ARG A 249 6.04 6.36 -12.78
C ARG A 249 5.45 7.31 -11.73
N LYS A 250 4.68 8.32 -12.16
CA LYS A 250 3.96 9.24 -11.26
C LYS A 250 2.93 8.51 -10.39
N ARG A 251 2.35 7.39 -10.84
CA ARG A 251 1.40 6.56 -10.06
C ARG A 251 2.06 5.83 -8.89
N HIS A 252 3.28 5.36 -9.06
CA HIS A 252 3.97 4.57 -8.04
C HIS A 252 4.55 5.43 -6.91
N HIS A 253 4.82 6.72 -7.14
CA HIS A 253 5.33 7.63 -6.12
C HIS A 253 4.36 7.85 -4.93
N PRO A 254 3.04 8.05 -5.14
CA PRO A 254 2.04 8.11 -4.07
C PRO A 254 1.82 6.79 -3.30
N CYS A 255 1.83 5.64 -4.00
CA CYS A 255 1.67 4.33 -3.35
C CYS A 255 2.81 4.08 -2.36
N ARG A 256 4.04 4.46 -2.74
CA ARG A 256 5.22 4.39 -1.87
C ARG A 256 5.01 5.16 -0.55
N LEU A 257 4.45 6.38 -0.60
CA LEU A 257 4.19 7.18 0.61
C LEU A 257 3.09 6.61 1.51
N PHE A 258 2.04 6.01 0.93
CA PHE A 258 0.93 5.44 1.70
C PHE A 258 1.35 4.19 2.48
N PHE A 259 2.06 3.25 1.84
CA PHE A 259 2.57 2.05 2.51
C PHE A 259 3.63 2.37 3.56
N ILE A 260 4.48 3.37 3.32
CA ILE A 260 5.47 3.84 4.30
C ILE A 260 4.78 4.44 5.53
N ASN A 261 3.72 5.23 5.36
CA ASN A 261 3.02 5.88 6.46
C ASN A 261 2.11 4.93 7.26
N CYS A 262 1.44 3.96 6.62
CA CYS A 262 0.64 2.96 7.33
C CYS A 262 1.47 2.11 8.30
N ALA A 263 2.71 1.77 7.94
CA ALA A 263 3.64 1.05 8.83
C ALA A 263 4.19 1.92 9.98
N ALA A 264 4.17 3.25 9.86
CA ALA A 264 4.56 4.16 10.94
C ALA A 264 3.45 4.33 11.99
N VAL A 265 2.18 4.29 11.58
CA VAL A 265 1.03 4.34 12.49
C VAL A 265 0.99 3.13 13.42
N THR A 266 1.47 1.96 12.98
CA THR A 266 1.57 0.76 13.81
C THR A 266 2.64 0.88 14.92
N ARG A 267 3.64 1.75 14.79
CA ARG A 267 4.59 2.03 15.90
C ARG A 267 3.92 2.77 17.05
N ARG A 268 3.08 3.78 16.78
CA ARG A 268 2.39 4.54 17.85
C ARG A 268 1.40 3.67 18.64
N ALA A 269 0.74 2.72 17.96
CA ALA A 269 -0.16 1.78 18.62
C ALA A 269 0.56 0.81 19.57
N ASN A 270 1.78 0.36 19.21
CA ASN A 270 2.54 -0.60 20.02
C ASN A 270 3.43 0.07 21.09
N SER A 271 3.89 1.31 20.88
CA SER A 271 4.60 2.06 21.92
C SER A 271 3.65 2.59 23.01
N ALA A 272 2.37 2.84 22.67
CA ALA A 272 1.36 3.24 23.65
C ALA A 272 0.88 2.07 24.53
N SER A 273 0.97 0.82 24.07
CA SER A 273 0.66 -0.37 24.86
C SER A 273 1.82 -0.84 25.75
N GLN A 274 3.06 -0.41 25.48
CA GLN A 274 4.20 -0.66 26.38
C GLN A 274 4.35 0.37 27.51
N LEU A 275 3.69 1.54 27.42
CA LEU A 275 3.69 2.58 28.46
C LEU A 275 2.53 2.47 29.47
N ARG A 276 1.81 1.34 29.50
CA ARG A 276 0.77 1.04 30.52
C ARG A 276 1.14 -0.11 31.46
N VAL A 277 2.38 -0.58 31.42
CA VAL A 277 2.92 -1.55 32.37
C VAL A 277 4.24 -1.01 32.92
N LEU A 278 4.16 0.14 33.58
CA LEU A 278 5.06 0.60 34.65
C LEU A 278 4.24 1.47 35.59
#